data_AF-A0A531LGJ6-F1
#
_entry.id   AF-A0A531LGJ6-F1
#
_cell.length_a   1.000
_cell.length_b   1.000
_cell.length_c   1.000
_cell.angle_alpha   90.00
_cell.angle_beta   90.00
_cell.angle_gamma   90.00
#
_symmetry.space_group_name_H-M   'P 1'
#
loop_
_entity.id
_entity.type
_entity.pdbx_description
1 polymer ?
#
loop_
_entity_poly.entity_id
_entity_poly.type
_entity_poly.pdbx_seq_one_letter_code
_entity_poly.pdbx_strand_id
1 'polypeptide(L)'
;KLVPVLGGQTATSVARGEAELAVVPVTSILAAAPDVILIGPFPVQLKSHIDFDLAISAATNTDAARRLLNFLSSPELDKPLAATGIERRPKQT
;
A
#
# COMPACT_ATOMS: atom_id res chain seq x y z
N LYS A 1 21.48 8.07 11.14
CA LYS A 1 21.17 7.55 12.50
C LYS A 1 19.86 6.76 12.42
N LEU A 2 19.71 5.65 13.14
CA LEU A 2 18.42 4.94 13.22
C LEU A 2 17.46 5.68 14.15
N VAL A 3 16.20 5.82 13.73
CA VAL A 3 15.16 6.57 14.44
C VAL A 3 14.02 5.61 14.77
N PRO A 4 13.74 5.33 16.06
CA PRO A 4 12.60 4.50 16.43
C PRO A 4 11.30 5.28 16.17
N VAL A 5 10.33 4.64 15.51
CA VAL A 5 9.03 5.22 15.17
C VAL A 5 7.92 4.24 15.50
N LEU A 6 6.75 4.74 15.87
CA LEU A 6 5.55 3.92 16.02
C LEU A 6 5.07 3.41 14.65
N GLY A 7 4.37 2.27 14.65
CA GLY A 7 3.78 1.71 13.44
C GLY A 7 2.90 2.75 12.70
N GLY A 8 3.05 2.81 11.38
CA GLY A 8 2.31 3.75 10.53
C GLY A 8 2.84 5.19 10.50
N GLN A 9 3.87 5.54 11.31
CA GLN A 9 4.38 6.91 11.40
C GLN A 9 5.70 7.14 10.63
N THR A 10 6.22 6.12 9.94
CA THR A 10 7.56 6.14 9.32
C THR A 10 7.70 7.18 8.21
N ALA A 11 6.67 7.40 7.37
CA ALA A 11 6.72 8.45 6.35
C ALA A 11 6.69 9.85 7.02
N THR A 12 5.80 10.04 8.00
CA THR A 12 5.64 11.31 8.70
C THR A 12 6.87 11.69 9.54
N SER A 13 7.68 10.74 10.02
CA SER A 13 8.95 11.09 10.69
C SER A 13 9.94 11.77 9.75
N VAL A 14 9.87 11.50 8.44
CA VAL A 14 10.67 12.23 7.46
C VAL A 14 10.14 13.65 7.26
N ALA A 15 8.82 13.80 7.11
CA ALA A 15 8.17 15.11 7.04
C ALA A 15 8.51 16.01 8.25
N ARG A 16 8.63 15.42 9.45
CA ARG A 16 9.01 16.14 10.68
C ARG A 16 10.52 16.40 10.81
N GLY A 17 11.35 15.90 9.91
CA GLY A 17 12.81 16.02 9.97
C GLY A 17 13.47 15.16 11.05
N GLU A 18 12.74 14.21 11.66
CA GLU A 18 13.28 13.31 12.67
C GLU A 18 14.20 12.25 12.04
N ALA A 19 13.86 11.83 10.82
CA ALA A 19 14.64 10.93 9.99
C ALA A 19 14.86 11.56 8.60
N GLU A 20 16.02 11.32 8.00
CA GLU A 20 16.33 11.83 6.66
C GLU A 20 15.68 10.98 5.55
N LEU A 21 15.59 9.67 5.75
CA LEU A 21 15.05 8.70 4.80
C LEU A 21 14.13 7.71 5.50
N ALA A 22 13.12 7.23 4.77
CA ALA A 22 12.22 6.17 5.18
C ALA A 22 12.11 5.10 4.10
N VAL A 23 12.00 3.83 4.53
CA VAL A 23 11.64 2.70 3.68
C VAL A 23 10.22 2.30 4.01
N VAL A 24 9.29 2.58 3.11
CA VAL A 24 7.85 2.33 3.28
C VAL A 24 7.22 1.99 1.93
N PRO A 25 6.01 1.41 1.90
CA PRO A 25 5.26 1.26 0.66
C PRO A 25 4.97 2.61 -0.01
N VAL A 26 4.86 2.62 -1.35
CA VAL A 26 4.51 3.83 -2.13
C VAL A 26 3.20 4.46 -1.65
N THR A 27 2.24 3.63 -1.23
CA THR A 27 0.96 4.08 -0.65
C THR A 27 1.16 5.03 0.55
N SER A 28 2.12 4.73 1.43
CA SER A 28 2.43 5.57 2.59
C SER A 28 3.12 6.87 2.21
N ILE A 29 3.90 6.88 1.13
CA ILE A 29 4.57 8.08 0.61
C ILE A 29 3.52 9.01 0.00
N LEU A 30 2.63 8.48 -0.85
CA LEU A 30 1.55 9.26 -1.46
C LEU A 30 0.58 9.82 -0.41
N ALA A 31 0.30 9.06 0.65
CA ALA A 31 -0.53 9.54 1.76
C ALA A 31 0.10 10.66 2.58
N ALA A 32 1.44 10.77 2.59
CA ALA A 32 2.19 11.81 3.30
C ALA A 32 2.66 12.95 2.38
N ALA A 33 2.35 12.89 1.08
CA ALA A 33 2.63 13.97 0.14
C ALA A 33 1.77 15.21 0.48
N PRO A 34 2.28 16.44 0.25
CA PRO A 34 3.54 16.78 -0.40
C PRO A 34 4.75 16.85 0.54
N ASP A 35 4.58 16.59 1.84
CA ASP A 35 5.61 16.82 2.86
C ASP A 35 6.79 15.84 2.75
N VAL A 36 6.60 14.74 2.01
CA VAL A 36 7.65 13.81 1.60
C VAL A 36 7.62 13.58 0.10
N ILE A 37 8.76 13.16 -0.45
CA ILE A 37 8.91 12.82 -1.86
C ILE A 37 9.35 11.36 -2.03
N LEU A 38 8.89 10.73 -3.11
CA LEU A 38 9.40 9.41 -3.51
C LEU A 38 10.78 9.58 -4.15
N ILE A 39 11.82 9.00 -3.53
CA ILE A 39 13.19 9.02 -4.05
C ILE A 39 13.44 7.90 -5.07
N GLY A 40 12.77 6.76 -4.95
CA GLY A 40 12.82 5.69 -5.94
C GLY A 40 12.32 4.34 -5.41
N PRO A 41 11.94 3.42 -6.32
CA PRO A 41 11.56 2.06 -5.95
C PRO A 41 12.79 1.18 -5.67
N PHE A 42 12.56 0.04 -5.02
CA PHE A 42 13.58 -1.00 -4.93
C PHE A 42 13.88 -1.64 -6.29
N PRO A 43 15.11 -2.12 -6.53
CA PRO A 43 15.45 -2.89 -7.72
C PRO A 43 14.53 -4.11 -7.90
N VAL A 44 14.08 -4.35 -9.14
CA VAL A 44 13.14 -5.44 -9.48
C VAL A 44 13.66 -6.83 -9.09
N GLN A 45 14.98 -7.00 -9.04
CA GLN A 45 15.65 -8.24 -8.66
C GLN A 45 15.41 -8.61 -7.19
N LEU A 46 15.08 -7.64 -6.33
CA LEU A 46 14.78 -7.89 -4.92
C LEU A 46 13.37 -8.44 -4.68
N LYS A 47 12.50 -8.44 -5.71
CA LYS A 47 11.12 -8.94 -5.64
C LYS A 47 10.35 -8.41 -4.42
N SER A 48 10.61 -7.16 -4.03
CA SER A 48 10.02 -6.51 -2.83
C SER A 48 8.56 -6.09 -3.03
N HIS A 49 7.79 -6.85 -3.80
CA HIS A 49 6.39 -6.60 -4.05
C HIS A 49 5.59 -6.87 -2.77
N ILE A 50 4.62 -5.99 -2.50
CA ILE A 50 3.70 -6.15 -1.36
C ILE A 50 2.33 -6.47 -1.94
N ASP A 51 1.87 -7.68 -1.65
CA ASP A 51 0.58 -8.18 -2.09
C ASP A 51 -0.50 -7.85 -1.06
N PHE A 52 -1.65 -7.38 -1.55
CA PHE A 52 -2.87 -7.19 -0.76
C PHE A 52 -3.92 -8.20 -1.22
N ASP A 53 -4.22 -9.17 -0.36
CA ASP A 53 -5.23 -10.20 -0.64
C ASP A 53 -6.54 -9.92 0.12
N LEU A 54 -7.66 -10.29 -0.50
CA LEU A 54 -8.99 -10.18 0.08
C LEU A 54 -9.51 -11.59 0.39
N ALA A 55 -10.01 -11.79 1.61
CA ALA A 55 -10.58 -13.06 2.04
C ALA A 55 -11.87 -12.84 2.83
N ILE A 56 -12.77 -13.82 2.77
CA ILE A 56 -14.00 -13.87 3.57
C ILE A 56 -13.78 -14.83 4.73
N SER A 57 -14.01 -14.38 5.97
CA SER A 57 -13.96 -15.25 7.13
C SER A 57 -15.06 -16.31 7.06
N ALA A 58 -14.74 -17.54 7.46
CA ALA A 58 -15.69 -18.64 7.51
C ALA A 58 -16.95 -18.32 8.35
N ALA A 59 -16.79 -17.55 9.43
CA ALA A 59 -17.88 -17.17 10.32
C ALA A 59 -18.84 -16.12 9.72
N THR A 60 -18.42 -15.39 8.68
CA THR A 60 -19.18 -14.28 8.08
C THR A 60 -19.48 -14.48 6.59
N ASN A 61 -19.35 -15.72 6.09
CA ASN A 61 -19.57 -16.14 4.69
C ASN A 61 -21.04 -15.98 4.24
N THR A 62 -21.44 -14.73 4.15
CA THR A 62 -22.76 -14.26 3.76
C THR A 62 -22.70 -13.71 2.34
N ASP A 63 -23.85 -13.61 1.68
CA ASP A 63 -23.91 -13.00 0.36
C ASP A 63 -23.48 -11.53 0.38
N ALA A 64 -23.68 -10.83 1.50
CA ALA A 64 -23.19 -9.47 1.68
C ALA A 64 -21.64 -9.40 1.64
N ALA A 65 -20.95 -10.31 2.33
CA ALA A 65 -19.49 -10.40 2.29
C ALA A 65 -18.97 -10.69 0.87
N ARG A 66 -19.65 -11.59 0.13
CA ARG A 66 -19.30 -11.87 -1.28
C ARG A 66 -19.50 -10.66 -2.18
N ARG A 67 -20.61 -9.93 -2.02
CA ARG A 67 -20.87 -8.69 -2.77
C ARG A 67 -19.79 -7.65 -2.52
N LEU A 68 -19.37 -7.47 -1.26
CA LEU A 68 -18.28 -6.56 -0.92
C LEU A 68 -16.95 -7.00 -1.54
N LEU A 69 -16.58 -8.28 -1.41
CA LEU A 69 -15.36 -8.80 -2.02
C LEU A 69 -15.35 -8.61 -3.54
N ASN A 70 -16.48 -8.87 -4.20
CA ASN A 70 -16.63 -8.68 -5.64
C ASN A 70 -16.45 -7.20 -6.03
N PHE A 71 -17.04 -6.28 -5.27
CA PHE A 71 -16.89 -4.85 -5.48
C PHE A 71 -15.42 -4.40 -5.28
N LEU A 72 -14.80 -4.80 -4.16
CA LEU A 72 -13.40 -4.48 -3.86
C LEU A 72 -12.40 -5.04 -4.87
N SER A 73 -12.77 -6.13 -5.57
CA SER A 73 -11.96 -6.75 -6.62
C SER A 73 -12.33 -6.29 -8.03
N SER A 74 -13.33 -5.40 -8.17
CA SER A 74 -13.88 -4.99 -9.45
C SER A 74 -12.94 -4.04 -10.21
N PRO A 75 -12.96 -4.05 -11.56
CA PRO A 75 -12.15 -3.13 -12.37
C PRO A 75 -12.47 -1.64 -12.14
N GLU A 76 -13.63 -1.32 -11.59
CA GLU A 76 -14.05 0.05 -11.29
C GLU A 76 -13.13 0.75 -10.29
N LEU A 77 -12.45 -0.04 -9.44
CA LEU A 77 -11.51 0.46 -8.44
C LEU A 77 -10.07 0.55 -8.95
N ASP A 78 -9.74 0.04 -10.14
CA ASP A 78 -8.36 0.02 -10.66
C ASP A 78 -7.75 1.43 -10.70
N LYS A 79 -8.51 2.42 -11.21
CA LYS A 79 -8.02 3.81 -11.32
C LYS A 79 -7.92 4.49 -9.95
N PRO A 80 -8.93 4.45 -9.06
CA PRO A 80 -8.80 4.95 -7.69
C PRO A 80 -7.63 4.32 -6.91
N LEU A 81 -7.41 3.00 -7.04
CA LEU A 81 -6.32 2.29 -6.38
C LEU A 81 -4.95 2.67 -6.96
N ALA A 82 -4.83 2.81 -8.28
CA ALA A 82 -3.60 3.25 -8.91
C ALA A 82 -3.20 4.67 -8.45
N ALA A 83 -4.19 5.56 -8.25
CA ALA A 83 -3.94 6.90 -7.72
C ALA A 83 -3.38 6.90 -6.28
N THR A 84 -3.54 5.81 -5.53
CA THR A 84 -2.94 5.61 -4.20
C THR A 84 -1.69 4.74 -4.22
N GLY A 85 -1.21 4.33 -5.40
CA GLY A 85 -0.01 3.49 -5.56
C GLY A 85 -0.27 1.99 -5.43
N ILE A 86 -1.51 1.54 -5.59
CA ILE A 86 -1.90 0.13 -5.64
C ILE A 86 -2.21 -0.26 -7.07
N GLU A 87 -1.51 -1.26 -7.59
CA GLU A 87 -1.73 -1.79 -8.95
C GLU A 87 -2.34 -3.18 -8.89
N ARG A 88 -3.08 -3.56 -9.94
CA ARG A 88 -3.57 -4.93 -10.07
C ARG A 88 -2.40 -5.88 -10.27
N ARG A 89 -2.41 -6.99 -9.52
CA ARG A 89 -1.48 -8.10 -9.75
C ARG A 89 -1.62 -8.57 -11.20
N PRO A 90 -0.54 -8.58 -12.00
CA PRO A 90 -0.59 -9.12 -13.35
C PRO A 90 -0.96 -10.61 -13.30
N LYS A 91 -1.72 -11.07 -14.30
CA LYS A 91 -2.05 -12.50 -14.40
C LYS A 91 -0.75 -13.28 -14.51
N GLN A 92 -0.53 -14.21 -13.59
CA GLN A 92 0.52 -15.20 -13.74
C GLN A 92 0.11 -16.11 -14.90
N THR A 93 0.92 -16.10 -15.96
CA THR A 93 0.76 -16.97 -17.15
C THR A 93 1.77 -18.09 -17.09
#